data_AF-A0A0F3GL80-F1
#
_entry.id   AF-A0A0F3GL80-F1
#
_cell.length_a   1.000
_cell.length_b   1.000
_cell.length_c   1.000
_cell.angle_alpha   90.00
_cell.angle_beta   90.00
_cell.angle_gamma   90.00
#
_symmetry.space_group_name_H-M   'P 1'
#
loop_
_entity.id
_entity.type
_entity.pdbx_description
1 polymer ?
#
loop_
_entity_poly.entity_id
_entity_poly.type
_entity_poly.pdbx_seq_one_letter_code
_entity_poly.pdbx_strand_id
1 'polypeptide(L)'
;MIKDAILRYYQYNSPLRDMEVSADKSKMEAEIYQTSDDLINDSNSPPIIRIVDQILLQAVRMKASDIHLEPKQKTLDIRYRVDGMLRSMPV
;
A
#
# COMPACT_ATOMS: atom_id res chain seq x y z
N MET A 1 -5.56 -1.55 -11.20
CA MET A 1 -4.79 -0.57 -10.41
C MET A 1 -4.03 -1.29 -9.31
N ILE A 2 -3.00 -0.70 -8.69
CA ILE A 2 -2.25 -1.41 -7.64
C ILE A 2 -3.11 -1.77 -6.43
N LYS A 3 -4.13 -0.95 -6.12
CA LYS A 3 -5.15 -1.24 -5.10
C LYS A 3 -5.81 -2.60 -5.31
N ASP A 4 -6.19 -2.91 -6.55
CA ASP A 4 -6.85 -4.19 -6.88
C ASP A 4 -5.88 -5.37 -6.71
N ALA A 5 -4.61 -5.16 -7.05
CA ALA A 5 -3.57 -6.17 -6.89
C ALA A 5 -3.28 -6.45 -5.40
N ILE A 6 -3.17 -5.40 -4.58
CA ILE A 6 -3.00 -5.54 -3.13
C ILE A 6 -4.16 -6.34 -2.54
N LEU A 7 -5.41 -6.00 -2.86
CA LEU A 7 -6.56 -6.74 -2.36
C LEU A 7 -6.53 -8.21 -2.79
N ARG A 8 -6.16 -8.51 -4.04
CA ARG A 8 -6.09 -9.88 -4.55
C ARG A 8 -5.01 -10.73 -3.89
N TYR A 9 -3.84 -10.17 -3.63
CA TYR A 9 -2.67 -10.95 -3.20
C TYR A 9 -2.36 -10.84 -1.70
N TYR A 10 -2.69 -9.72 -1.06
CA TYR A 10 -2.44 -9.50 0.37
C TYR A 10 -3.54 -10.09 1.26
N GLN A 11 -4.75 -10.32 0.72
CA GLN A 11 -5.82 -11.06 1.42
C GLN A 11 -5.55 -12.57 1.56
N TYR A 12 -4.46 -13.09 0.98
CA TYR A 12 -4.11 -14.50 1.15
C TYR A 12 -3.63 -14.81 2.59
N ASN A 13 -3.12 -13.80 3.33
CA ASN A 13 -2.58 -13.95 4.69
C ASN A 13 -3.08 -12.90 5.71
N SER A 14 -4.11 -12.11 5.39
CA SER A 14 -4.60 -11.06 6.29
C SER A 14 -5.77 -11.54 7.18
N PRO A 15 -5.81 -11.22 8.49
CA PRO A 15 -6.97 -11.48 9.37
C PRO A 15 -8.26 -10.76 8.94
N LEU A 16 -8.21 -9.94 7.88
CA LEU A 16 -9.34 -9.31 7.20
C LEU A 16 -10.31 -10.29 6.51
N ARG A 17 -10.08 -11.60 6.56
CA ARG A 17 -10.96 -12.63 5.98
C ARG A 17 -12.34 -12.73 6.66
N ASP A 18 -12.46 -12.21 7.88
CA ASP A 18 -13.69 -12.36 8.69
C ASP A 18 -14.62 -11.13 8.64
N MET A 19 -14.24 -10.06 7.92
CA MET A 19 -15.13 -8.91 7.73
C MET A 19 -16.12 -9.19 6.59
N GLU A 20 -17.40 -9.29 6.93
CA GLU A 20 -18.50 -9.34 5.98
C GLU A 20 -18.34 -8.26 4.92
N VAL A 21 -18.33 -8.67 3.66
CA VAL A 21 -18.26 -7.78 2.50
C VAL A 21 -19.53 -6.94 2.46
N SER A 22 -19.49 -5.77 3.08
CA SER A 22 -20.57 -4.80 2.95
C SER A 22 -20.60 -4.26 1.51
N ALA A 23 -21.79 -4.18 0.91
CA ALA A 23 -21.97 -3.74 -0.48
C ALA A 23 -21.61 -2.26 -0.71
N ASP A 24 -21.27 -1.54 0.36
CA ASP A 24 -20.94 -0.12 0.31
C ASP A 24 -19.43 0.09 0.17
N LYS A 25 -19.03 0.34 -1.08
CA LYS A 25 -17.63 0.58 -1.48
C LYS A 25 -16.99 1.74 -0.72
N SER A 26 -17.78 2.72 -0.27
CA SER A 26 -17.27 3.90 0.45
C SER A 26 -16.90 3.58 1.91
N LYS A 27 -17.68 2.73 2.57
CA LYS A 27 -17.38 2.23 3.93
C LYS A 27 -16.19 1.29 3.94
N MET A 28 -16.14 0.37 2.98
CA MET A 28 -15.00 -0.53 2.80
C MET A 28 -13.69 0.25 2.58
N GLU A 29 -13.73 1.34 1.81
CA GLU A 29 -12.56 2.20 1.65
C GLU A 29 -12.12 2.84 2.95
N ALA A 30 -13.06 3.39 3.74
CA ALA A 30 -12.75 4.00 5.03
C ALA A 30 -12.16 2.99 6.04
N GLU A 31 -12.72 1.78 6.12
CA GLU A 31 -12.23 0.72 7.01
C GLU A 31 -10.84 0.22 6.64
N ILE A 32 -10.54 0.10 5.33
CA ILE A 32 -9.21 -0.26 4.86
C ILE A 32 -8.19 0.82 5.23
N TYR A 33 -8.53 2.10 5.06
CA TYR A 33 -7.63 3.19 5.43
C TYR A 33 -7.39 3.25 6.94
N GLN A 34 -8.42 3.06 7.76
CA GLN A 34 -8.29 2.99 9.23
C GLN A 34 -7.40 1.82 9.66
N THR A 35 -7.65 0.62 9.13
CA THR A 35 -6.85 -0.56 9.44
C THR A 35 -5.40 -0.41 8.97
N SER A 36 -5.19 0.22 7.81
CA SER A 36 -3.84 0.51 7.30
C SER A 36 -3.08 1.46 8.24
N ASP A 37 -3.76 2.47 8.80
CA ASP A 37 -3.16 3.42 9.74
C ASP A 37 -2.80 2.73 11.07
N ASP A 38 -3.66 1.83 11.57
CA ASP A 38 -3.39 1.06 12.78
C ASP A 38 -2.19 0.11 12.61
N LEU A 39 -2.04 -0.51 11.44
CA LEU A 39 -0.90 -1.38 11.11
C LEU A 39 0.41 -0.59 10.97
N ILE A 40 0.36 0.60 10.34
CA ILE A 40 1.54 1.47 10.20
C ILE A 40 2.01 1.97 11.57
N ASN A 41 1.08 2.25 12.48
CA ASN A 41 1.35 2.74 13.83
C ASN A 41 1.64 1.63 14.85
N ASP A 42 1.62 0.36 14.45
CA ASP A 42 2.05 -0.74 15.31
C ASP A 42 3.56 -0.64 15.61
N SER A 43 3.86 -0.22 16.83
CA SER A 43 5.22 -0.05 17.32
C SER A 43 5.97 -1.38 17.46
N ASN A 44 5.25 -2.51 17.55
CA ASN A 44 5.84 -3.86 17.65
C ASN A 44 6.21 -4.46 16.28
N SER A 45 5.70 -3.91 15.18
CA SER A 45 6.03 -4.39 13.85
C SER A 45 7.50 -4.09 13.48
N PRO A 46 8.24 -5.06 12.89
CA PRO A 46 9.60 -4.85 12.42
C PRO A 46 9.73 -3.63 11.50
N PRO A 47 10.83 -2.84 11.55
CA PRO A 47 10.97 -1.60 10.78
C PRO A 47 10.74 -1.75 9.28
N ILE A 48 11.14 -2.90 8.71
CA ILE A 48 10.97 -3.18 7.28
C ILE A 48 9.49 -3.29 6.88
N ILE A 49 8.65 -3.84 7.76
CA ILE A 49 7.22 -4.02 7.49
C ILE A 49 6.56 -2.64 7.39
N ARG A 50 6.84 -1.75 8.35
CA ARG A 50 6.33 -0.37 8.35
C ARG A 50 6.72 0.41 7.08
N ILE A 51 7.96 0.24 6.61
CA ILE A 51 8.41 0.89 5.36
C ILE A 51 7.62 0.37 4.15
N VAL A 52 7.41 -0.95 4.06
CA VAL A 52 6.64 -1.55 2.97
C VAL A 52 5.19 -1.06 2.99
N ASP A 53 4.56 -1.03 4.17
CA ASP A 53 3.18 -0.56 4.31
C ASP A 53 3.05 0.91 3.92
N GLN A 54 4.01 1.76 4.30
CA GLN A 54 4.05 3.16 3.88
C GLN A 54 4.15 3.31 2.35
N ILE A 55 5.02 2.52 1.70
CA ILE A 55 5.18 2.52 0.24
C ILE A 55 3.88 2.13 -0.46
N LEU A 56 3.19 1.10 0.02
CA LEU A 56 1.92 0.62 -0.53
C LEU A 56 0.80 1.65 -0.32
N LEU A 57 0.67 2.20 0.89
CA LEU A 57 -0.33 3.22 1.20
C LEU A 57 -0.13 4.46 0.33
N GLN A 58 1.12 4.89 0.12
CA GLN A 58 1.44 6.00 -0.77
C GLN A 58 1.03 5.70 -2.22
N ALA A 59 1.31 4.50 -2.73
CA ALA A 59 0.90 4.10 -4.08
C ALA A 59 -0.63 4.15 -4.25
N VAL A 60 -1.37 3.67 -3.27
CA VAL A 60 -2.84 3.70 -3.28
C VAL A 60 -3.37 5.13 -3.24
N ARG A 61 -2.85 5.98 -2.34
CA ARG A 61 -3.22 7.40 -2.26
C ARG A 61 -2.96 8.15 -3.57
N MET A 62 -1.85 7.85 -4.23
CA MET A 62 -1.49 8.43 -5.53
C MET A 62 -2.24 7.80 -6.71
N LYS A 63 -3.07 6.79 -6.48
CA LYS A 63 -3.74 6.01 -7.53
C LYS A 63 -2.74 5.46 -8.57
N ALA A 64 -1.58 5.02 -8.10
CA ALA A 64 -0.55 4.47 -8.96
C ALA A 64 -0.96 3.11 -9.55
N SER A 65 -0.49 2.82 -10.76
CA SER A 65 -0.60 1.48 -11.38
C SER A 65 0.54 0.57 -10.95
N ASP A 66 1.75 1.13 -10.81
CA ASP A 66 2.98 0.39 -10.55
C ASP A 66 3.84 1.12 -9.50
N ILE A 67 4.57 0.33 -8.71
CA ILE A 67 5.65 0.79 -7.84
C ILE A 67 6.95 0.21 -8.38
N HIS A 68 7.92 1.07 -8.64
CA HIS A 68 9.25 0.68 -9.05
C HIS A 68 10.22 0.91 -7.88
N LEU A 69 10.86 -0.17 -7.44
CA LEU A 69 11.96 -0.15 -6.49
C LEU A 69 13.26 -0.32 -7.28
N GLU A 70 14.12 0.69 -7.27
CA GLU A 70 15.33 0.76 -8.09
C GLU A 70 16.57 0.86 -7.19
N PRO A 71 17.15 -0.29 -6.79
CA PRO A 71 18.37 -0.32 -6.01
C PRO A 71 19.53 0.28 -6.81
N LYS A 72 20.24 1.20 -6.20
CA LYS A 72 21.52 1.75 -6.66
C LYS A 72 22.63 1.31 -5.70
N GLN A 73 23.87 1.66 -6.03
CA GLN A 73 25.04 1.22 -5.27
C GLN A 73 25.03 1.64 -3.79
N LYS A 74 24.37 2.76 -3.45
CA LYS A 74 24.27 3.29 -2.06
C LYS A 74 22.88 3.78 -1.68
N THR A 75 21.94 3.80 -2.62
CA THR A 75 20.60 4.38 -2.43
C THR A 75 19.55 3.47 -3.03
N LEU A 76 18.29 3.68 -2.65
CA LEU A 76 17.14 3.03 -3.25
C LEU A 76 16.21 4.13 -3.75
N ASP A 77 15.94 4.13 -5.05
CA ASP A 77 14.97 5.05 -5.63
C ASP A 77 13.60 4.36 -5.69
N ILE A 78 12.56 5.07 -5.23
CA ILE A 78 11.18 4.60 -5.30
C ILE A 78 10.41 5.50 -6.27
N ARG A 79 9.80 4.89 -7.30
CA ARG A 79 9.01 5.61 -8.31
C ARG A 79 7.62 5.02 -8.43
N TYR A 80 6.65 5.87 -8.69
CA TYR A 80 5.25 5.48 -8.87
C TYR A 80 4.81 5.79 -10.30
N ARG A 81 4.20 4.82 -10.99
CA ARG A 81 3.52 5.11 -12.25
C ARG A 81 2.12 5.61 -11.95
N VAL A 82 1.84 6.87 -12.30
CA VAL A 82 0.52 7.49 -12.15
C VAL A 82 0.10 8.00 -13.51
N ASP A 83 -1.09 7.60 -13.97
CA ASP A 83 -1.64 7.95 -15.29
C ASP A 83 -0.66 7.67 -16.45
N GLY A 84 0.05 6.54 -16.36
CA GLY A 84 1.03 6.11 -17.37
C GLY A 84 2.43 6.72 -17.22
N MET A 85 2.59 7.81 -16.46
CA MET A 85 3.87 8.49 -16.27
C MET A 85 4.57 8.07 -14.97
N LEU A 86 5.88 7.83 -15.06
CA LEU A 86 6.73 7.56 -13.90
C LEU A 86 7.05 8.86 -13.16
N ARG A 87 6.72 8.91 -11.86
CA ARG A 87 7.02 10.02 -10.97
C ARG A 87 8.03 9.55 -9.92
N SER A 88 9.17 10.24 -9.84
CA SER A 88 10.09 10.13 -8.71
C SER A 88 9.59 11.04 -7.59
N MET A 89 9.57 10.53 -6.36
CA MET A 89 9.52 11.40 -5.20
C MET A 89 10.92 11.45 -4.57
N PRO A 90 11.41 12.64 -4.17
CA PRO A 90 12.58 12.72 -3.31
C PRO A 90 12.23 12.09 -1.97
N VAL A 91 13.08 11.17 -1.53
CA VAL A 91 13.04 10.54 -0.20
C VAL A 91 13.72 11.45 0.81
#